data_AF-A0A948TSA1-F1
#
_entry.id   AF-A0A948TSA1-F1
#
_cell.length_a   1.000
_cell.length_b   1.000
_cell.length_c   1.000
_cell.angle_alpha   90.00
_cell.angle_beta   90.00
_cell.angle_gamma   90.00
#
_symmetry.space_group_name_H-M   'P 1'
#
loop_
_entity.id
_entity.type
_entity.pdbx_description
1 polymer ?
#
loop_
_entity_poly.entity_id
_entity_poly.type
_entity_poly.pdbx_seq_one_letter_code
_entity_poly.pdbx_strand_id
1 'polypeptide(L)'
;MNATTHATVRCQQRGVSPFVIDLLLRFGRREHDHHGAEIVFFDRRARKAVDSYTGGTIGKLNEQMDSYAVVSEGCVITVGVRHQKINRH
;
A
#
# COMPACT_ATOMS: atom_id res chain seq x y z
N MET A 1 -4.89 11.21 5.96
CA MET A 1 -5.29 9.81 5.71
C MET A 1 -6.70 9.58 6.24
N ASN A 2 -7.69 9.32 5.37
CA ASN A 2 -9.00 8.81 5.80
C ASN A 2 -8.94 7.28 5.78
N ALA A 3 -8.70 6.69 6.95
CA ALA A 3 -8.67 5.25 7.14
C ALA A 3 -9.79 4.83 8.10
N THR A 4 -10.49 3.74 7.77
CA THR A 4 -11.49 3.16 8.67
C THR A 4 -10.81 2.64 9.95
N THR A 5 -11.56 2.52 11.04
CA THR A 5 -11.06 1.90 12.30
C THR A 5 -10.48 0.50 12.04
N HIS A 6 -11.09 -0.26 11.14
CA HIS A 6 -10.58 -1.56 10.70
C HIS A 6 -9.20 -1.45 10.02
N ALA A 7 -9.01 -0.49 9.12
CA ALA A 7 -7.72 -0.26 8.48
C ALA A 7 -6.64 0.14 9.50
N THR A 8 -6.92 1.08 10.40
CA THR A 8 -5.96 1.53 11.43
C THR A 8 -5.53 0.39 12.37
N VAL A 9 -6.47 -0.44 12.82
CA VAL A 9 -6.18 -1.61 13.65
C VAL A 9 -5.31 -2.62 12.88
N ARG A 10 -5.60 -2.85 11.60
CA ARG A 10 -4.78 -3.75 10.76
C ARG A 10 -3.38 -3.22 10.48
N CYS A 11 -3.20 -1.89 10.36
CA CYS A 11 -1.86 -1.29 10.28
C CYS A 11 -1.02 -1.62 11.51
N GLN A 12 -1.59 -1.40 12.70
CA GLN A 12 -0.92 -1.65 13.97
C GLN A 12 -0.60 -3.14 14.16
N GLN A 13 -1.57 -4.02 13.87
CA GLN A 13 -1.38 -5.47 14.01
C GLN A 13 -0.33 -6.05 13.06
N ARG A 14 -0.04 -5.38 11.94
CA ARG A 14 0.89 -5.86 10.89
C ARG A 14 2.22 -5.11 10.85
N GLY A 15 2.46 -4.19 11.80
CA GLY A 15 3.71 -3.41 11.85
C GLY A 15 3.93 -2.52 10.61
N VAL A 16 2.86 -2.15 9.91
CA VAL A 16 2.96 -1.28 8.73
C VAL A 16 2.95 0.16 9.21
N SER A 17 4.05 0.88 8.96
CA SER A 17 4.17 2.28 9.33
C SER A 17 3.13 3.12 8.58
N PRO A 18 2.43 4.06 9.24
CA PRO A 18 1.53 5.00 8.57
C PRO A 18 2.20 5.74 7.40
N PHE A 19 3.50 5.99 7.50
CA PHE A 19 4.31 6.59 6.43
C PHE A 19 4.29 5.75 5.15
N VAL A 20 4.40 4.42 5.27
CA VAL A 20 4.37 3.51 4.12
C VAL A 20 3.02 3.55 3.42
N ILE A 21 1.93 3.68 4.18
CA ILE A 21 0.59 3.72 3.61
C ILE A 21 0.34 5.04 2.91
N ASP A 22 0.88 6.14 3.44
CA ASP A 22 0.83 7.44 2.77
C ASP A 22 1.59 7.41 1.44
N LEU A 23 2.79 6.78 1.42
CA LEU A 23 3.54 6.52 0.20
C LEU A 23 2.77 5.63 -0.78
N LEU A 24 2.05 4.62 -0.27
CA LEU A 24 1.26 3.70 -1.07
C LEU A 24 0.09 4.44 -1.74
N LEU A 25 -0.64 5.27 -1.00
CA LEU A 25 -1.74 6.07 -1.54
C LEU A 25 -1.28 7.13 -2.56
N ARG A 26 -0.06 7.64 -2.38
CA ARG A 26 0.53 8.71 -3.20
C ARG A 26 1.23 8.22 -4.46
N PHE A 27 2.00 7.14 -4.37
CA PHE A 27 2.83 6.64 -5.47
C PHE A 27 2.43 5.26 -5.96
N GLY A 28 1.65 4.51 -5.17
CA GLY A 28 1.22 3.16 -5.51
C GLY A 28 0.32 3.13 -6.74
N ARG A 29 0.39 2.00 -7.44
CA ARG A 29 -0.45 1.71 -8.59
C ARG A 29 -1.82 1.28 -8.09
N ARG A 30 -2.88 1.87 -8.65
CA ARG A 30 -4.27 1.50 -8.38
C ARG A 30 -4.75 0.54 -9.47
N GLU A 31 -5.35 -0.56 -9.06
CA GLU A 31 -5.95 -1.56 -9.95
C GLU A 31 -7.39 -1.81 -9.49
N HIS A 32 -8.35 -1.59 -10.38
CA HIS A 32 -9.76 -1.75 -10.08
C HIS A 32 -10.13 -3.23 -10.16
N ASP A 33 -10.82 -3.75 -9.14
CA ASP A 33 -11.28 -5.14 -9.09
C ASP A 33 -12.68 -5.32 -9.71
N HIS A 34 -13.15 -4.35 -10.51
CA HIS A 34 -14.49 -4.28 -11.13
C HIS A 34 -15.70 -4.37 -10.16
N HIS A 35 -15.49 -4.63 -8.87
CA HIS A 35 -16.49 -4.74 -7.81
C HIS A 35 -16.60 -3.48 -6.93
N GLY A 36 -16.09 -2.34 -7.39
CA GLY A 36 -16.11 -1.06 -6.65
C GLY A 36 -14.96 -0.87 -5.65
N ALA A 37 -14.08 -1.87 -5.50
CA ALA A 37 -12.84 -1.77 -4.75
C ALA A 37 -11.63 -1.55 -5.68
N GLU A 38 -10.65 -0.79 -5.18
CA GLU A 38 -9.37 -0.52 -5.79
C GLU A 38 -8.26 -1.12 -4.92
N ILE A 39 -7.37 -1.90 -5.54
CA ILE A 39 -6.17 -2.42 -4.88
C ILE A 39 -5.02 -1.48 -5.23
N VAL A 40 -4.39 -0.91 -4.20
CA VAL A 40 -3.23 -0.04 -4.31
C VAL A 40 -1.99 -0.81 -3.86
N PHE A 41 -0.96 -0.88 -4.70
CA PHE A 41 0.28 -1.61 -4.39
C PHE A 41 1.51 -0.91 -4.96
N PHE A 42 2.69 -1.22 -4.41
CA PHE A 42 3.96 -0.73 -4.96
C PHE A 42 4.41 -1.58 -6.15
N ASP A 43 4.22 -1.07 -7.37
CA ASP A 43 4.85 -1.63 -8.57
C ASP A 43 6.31 -1.12 -8.72
N ARG A 44 7.01 -1.59 -9.76
CA ARG A 44 8.40 -1.18 -10.02
C ARG A 44 8.55 0.34 -10.21
N ARG A 45 7.54 1.00 -10.78
CA ARG A 45 7.55 2.46 -11.02
C ARG A 45 7.32 3.22 -9.71
N ALA A 46 6.36 2.78 -8.90
CA ALA A 46 6.05 3.31 -7.59
C ALA A 46 7.26 3.21 -6.66
N ARG A 47 7.95 2.06 -6.63
CA ARG A 47 9.19 1.90 -5.86
C ARG A 47 10.25 2.91 -6.29
N LYS A 48 10.47 3.12 -7.59
CA LYS A 48 11.42 4.12 -8.08
C LYS A 48 11.01 5.55 -7.70
N ALA A 49 9.72 5.86 -7.73
CA ALA A 49 9.19 7.16 -7.34
C ALA A 49 9.36 7.41 -5.83
N VAL A 50 9.07 6.41 -4.99
CA VAL A 50 9.31 6.47 -3.55
C VAL A 50 10.80 6.59 -3.25
N ASP A 51 11.67 5.89 -3.99
CA ASP A 51 13.11 5.96 -3.80
C ASP A 51 13.64 7.36 -4.11
N SER A 52 13.16 7.94 -5.20
CA SER A 52 13.47 9.33 -5.58
C SER A 52 12.94 10.32 -4.53
N TYR A 53 11.75 10.07 -3.96
CA TYR A 53 11.14 10.91 -2.94
C TYR A 53 11.84 10.81 -1.58
N THR A 54 12.32 9.62 -1.21
CA THR A 54 13.02 9.35 0.07
C THR A 54 14.54 9.55 -0.02
N GLY A 55 15.04 10.03 -1.15
CA GLY A 55 16.46 10.30 -1.37
C GLY A 55 17.33 9.05 -1.35
N GLY A 56 16.83 7.90 -1.82
CA GLY A 56 17.59 6.63 -1.85
C GLY A 56 17.44 5.76 -0.60
N THR A 57 16.54 6.10 0.33
CA THR A 57 16.40 5.39 1.62
C THR A 57 15.39 4.22 1.56
N ILE A 58 14.85 3.90 0.39
CA ILE A 58 13.79 2.89 0.26
C ILE A 58 14.22 1.49 0.70
N GLY A 59 15.53 1.20 0.65
CA GLY A 59 16.09 -0.08 1.08
C GLY A 59 15.78 -0.44 2.53
N LYS A 60 15.56 0.54 3.42
CA LYS A 60 15.15 0.30 4.82
C LYS A 60 13.68 -0.07 4.97
N LEU A 61 12.87 0.22 3.96
CA LEU A 61 11.44 -0.04 3.93
C LEU A 61 11.11 -1.25 3.05
N ASN A 62 12.10 -1.99 2.56
CA ASN A 62 11.94 -2.99 1.51
C ASN A 62 10.93 -4.09 1.90
N GLU A 63 10.91 -4.52 3.17
CA GLU A 63 9.91 -5.47 3.70
C GLU A 63 8.49 -4.89 3.72
N GLN A 64 8.36 -3.57 3.95
CA GLN A 64 7.09 -2.88 3.93
C GLN A 64 6.66 -2.43 2.51
N MET A 65 7.58 -2.45 1.53
CA MET A 65 7.31 -2.18 0.11
C MET A 65 6.55 -3.31 -0.60
N ASP A 66 6.35 -4.44 0.07
CA ASP A 66 5.41 -5.47 -0.34
C ASP A 66 3.99 -5.20 0.20
N SER A 67 3.74 -4.06 0.83
CA SER A 67 2.39 -3.73 1.30
C SER A 67 1.42 -3.44 0.15
N TYR A 68 0.15 -3.74 0.39
CA TYR A 68 -0.98 -3.32 -0.44
C TYR A 68 -2.10 -2.77 0.44
N ALA A 69 -2.90 -1.89 -0.13
CA ALA A 69 -4.11 -1.34 0.47
C ALA A 69 -5.28 -1.64 -0.44
N VAL A 70 -6.41 -1.99 0.15
CA VAL A 70 -7.69 -2.01 -0.53
C VAL A 70 -8.39 -0.72 -0.15
N VAL A 71 -8.78 0.03 -1.16
CA VAL A 71 -9.51 1.29 -1.08
C VAL A 71 -10.88 1.06 -1.70
N SER A 72 -11.93 1.51 -1.02
CA SER A 72 -13.28 1.55 -1.58
C SER A 72 -13.84 2.93 -1.32
N GLU A 73 -14.46 3.54 -2.33
CA GLU A 73 -15.04 4.88 -2.26
C GLU A 73 -14.08 5.95 -1.68
N GLY A 74 -12.78 5.84 -1.99
CA GLY A 74 -11.75 6.76 -1.49
C GLY A 74 -11.31 6.52 -0.03
N CYS A 75 -11.84 5.50 0.64
CA CYS A 75 -11.47 5.11 2.01
C CYS A 75 -10.63 3.83 2.04
N VAL A 76 -9.56 3.83 2.82
CA VAL A 76 -8.78 2.61 3.06
C VAL A 76 -9.60 1.69 3.97
N ILE A 77 -10.00 0.54 3.44
CA ILE A 77 -10.76 -0.48 4.17
C ILE A 77 -9.84 -1.59 4.69
N THR A 78 -8.76 -1.90 3.98
CA THR A 78 -7.79 -2.92 4.40
C THR A 78 -6.38 -2.55 3.98
N VAL A 79 -5.40 -2.93 4.79
CA VAL A 79 -3.97 -2.82 4.50
C VAL A 79 -3.28 -4.10 4.94
N GLY A 80 -2.43 -4.65 4.08
CA GLY A 80 -1.74 -5.91 4.31
C GLY A 80 -0.34 -5.90 3.72
N VAL A 81 0.51 -6.79 4.21
CA VAL A 81 1.82 -7.09 3.62
C VAL A 81 1.69 -8.31 2.73
N ARG A 82 2.19 -8.21 1.50
CA ARG A 82 2.13 -9.26 0.48
C ARG A 82 3.32 -10.19 0.66
N HIS A 83 3.12 -11.31 1.36
CA HIS A 83 4.14 -12.38 1.41
C HIS A 83 4.14 -13.28 0.16
N GLN A 84 3.12 -13.17 -0.71
CA GLN A 84 2.99 -13.99 -1.94
C GLN A 84 2.46 -13.17 -3.12
N LYS A 85 2.84 -13.53 -4.36
CA LYS A 85 2.34 -12.86 -5.56
C LYS A 85 0.80 -12.98 -5.63
N ILE A 86 0.07 -11.85 -5.68
CA ILE A 86 -1.30 -11.73 -6.22
C ILE A 86 -1.34 -12.52 -7.52
N ASN A 87 -2.11 -13.62 -7.51
CA ASN A 87 -2.41 -14.38 -8.71
C ASN A 87 -3.35 -13.53 -9.56
N ARG A 88 -2.92 -13.25 -10.79
CA ARG A 88 -3.80 -12.75 -11.84
C ARG A 88 -4.51 -13.97 -12.41
N HIS A 89 -5.83 -13.99 -12.37
CA HIS A 89 -6.63 -15.02 -13.01
C HIS A 89 -7.53 -14.37 -14.05
#